data_AF-A0A419VY08-F1
#
_entry.id   AF-A0A419VY08-F1
#
_cell.length_a   1.000
_cell.length_b   1.000
_cell.length_c   1.000
_cell.angle_alpha   90.00
_cell.angle_beta   90.00
_cell.angle_gamma   90.00
#
_symmetry.space_group_name_H-M   'P 1'
#
loop_
_entity.id
_entity.type
_entity.pdbx_description
1 polymer ?
#
loop_
_entity_poly.entity_id
_entity_poly.type
_entity_poly.pdbx_seq_one_letter_code
_entity_poly.pdbx_strand_id
1 'polypeptide(L)'
;MTNMNGADGRWTRRSLLAATGATTLGAVAGRVGAESNGTALEQHDDNGDTADSSRDVVVRQEPGNAFYWILPGERRLSPQVFGTAENPRFGSDLLESRIEQAKGLPEPLGNAVPQLLEDLPPLVAAPESGREPIEDDENAGVAEQKYVEPNIFSDQAEVTSGAFEITYRDRQPYDTPGEPGDTADAVDLAAQFTDPAGNEYELDFDHVVKPPIPGYETGGGVRVGAWHHGQTGTGSPLMAKLYDYAACWGVGDVYVNGERATTDGFRVFHFMTTQTVRDERYRLAIDEELPLAPEETIAGQIHHTHGVVLPIRPTPEGPVYDPVPTAMELPDGRTQPFIHAMWEQEELVEGPFAEWEFPGQGADGESSDGESDSADGTADADVRLIGEASAWQGAAPDAIADAENPTLQLEAGTEYALVWENGDGLQHNFAIADESGADLLATDLVGEEGATQTVTFTASEAMSEYYCQVHPQNMRGTIEIAG
;
A
#
# COMPACT_ATOMS: atom_id res chain seq x y z
N MET A 1 -43.60 4.67 6.54
CA MET A 1 -43.82 5.83 7.45
C MET A 1 -43.31 5.39 8.82
N THR A 2 -42.10 5.73 9.27
CA THR A 2 -41.44 7.04 9.30
C THR A 2 -39.92 6.85 9.41
N ASN A 3 -39.18 7.62 8.61
CA ASN A 3 -37.76 8.04 8.61
C ASN A 3 -36.98 7.90 9.94
N MET A 4 -35.76 7.33 9.94
CA MET A 4 -34.44 7.86 9.54
C MET A 4 -33.85 8.95 10.46
N ASN A 5 -32.65 8.68 10.99
CA ASN A 5 -31.43 9.52 11.02
C ASN A 5 -30.65 9.53 12.35
N GLY A 6 -29.34 9.26 12.24
CA GLY A 6 -28.30 9.88 13.06
C GLY A 6 -27.33 8.92 13.75
N ALA A 7 -26.28 8.50 13.05
CA ALA A 7 -25.06 7.98 13.67
C ALA A 7 -23.82 8.56 12.95
N ASP A 8 -23.71 9.89 13.00
CA ASP A 8 -22.49 10.60 12.62
C ASP A 8 -21.51 10.67 13.81
N GLY A 9 -20.26 10.31 13.55
CA GLY A 9 -19.06 11.01 14.03
C GLY A 9 -18.72 10.92 15.52
N ARG A 10 -17.77 10.03 15.87
CA ARG A 10 -16.97 10.17 17.11
C ARG A 10 -15.50 9.85 16.92
N TRP A 11 -14.84 10.61 16.05
CA TRP A 11 -13.40 10.88 16.16
C TRP A 11 -13.16 11.84 17.33
N THR A 12 -12.93 11.33 18.54
CA THR A 12 -12.53 12.19 19.67
C THR A 12 -11.02 12.24 19.80
N ARG A 13 -10.43 13.32 19.26
CA ARG A 13 -9.06 13.77 19.55
C ARG A 13 -8.84 13.88 21.07
N ARG A 14 -7.84 13.19 21.59
CA ARG A 14 -7.26 13.46 22.92
C ARG A 14 -5.80 13.84 22.77
N SER A 15 -5.56 15.12 22.56
CA SER A 15 -4.24 15.76 22.75
C SER A 15 -4.22 16.43 24.13
N LEU A 16 -3.22 16.15 24.96
CA LEU A 16 -2.95 16.98 26.15
C LEU A 16 -1.44 17.12 26.38
N LEU A 17 -0.99 18.36 26.13
CA LEU A 17 0.31 18.96 26.42
C LEU A 17 0.82 18.73 27.85
N ALA A 18 2.14 18.64 28.00
CA ALA A 18 2.88 19.39 29.02
C ALA A 18 4.38 19.53 28.67
N ALA A 19 4.75 20.74 28.22
CA ALA A 19 6.13 21.22 28.17
C ALA A 19 6.45 22.07 29.40
N THR A 20 7.59 21.81 30.04
CA THR A 20 8.39 22.71 30.91
C THR A 20 9.81 22.14 30.89
N GLY A 21 10.90 22.79 30.52
CA GLY A 21 11.28 24.21 30.55
C GLY A 21 12.56 24.32 31.38
N ALA A 22 13.73 24.50 30.76
CA ALA A 22 14.94 24.99 31.44
C ALA A 22 15.93 25.59 30.44
N THR A 23 16.10 26.91 30.53
CA THR A 23 17.03 27.77 29.80
C THR A 23 18.40 27.79 30.50
N THR A 24 19.49 27.77 29.72
CA THR A 24 20.76 28.40 30.15
C THR A 24 21.47 29.08 28.98
N LEU A 25 21.68 30.38 29.16
CA LEU A 25 22.43 31.33 28.33
C LEU A 25 23.95 31.21 28.53
N GLY A 26 24.72 31.57 27.49
CA GLY A 26 26.09 32.13 27.57
C GLY A 26 27.11 31.37 26.72
N ALA A 27 28.03 31.98 25.96
CA ALA A 27 28.36 33.39 25.73
C ALA A 27 29.20 33.48 24.43
N VAL A 28 29.02 34.58 23.70
CA VAL A 28 29.83 34.97 22.53
C VAL A 28 31.16 35.56 22.99
N ALA A 29 32.27 35.13 22.38
CA ALA A 29 33.54 35.86 22.40
C ALA A 29 34.25 35.68 21.06
N GLY A 30 34.20 36.71 20.22
CA GLY A 30 35.04 36.82 19.03
C GLY A 30 36.42 37.39 19.35
N ARG A 31 37.39 37.12 18.47
CA ARG A 31 38.38 38.11 18.00
C ARG A 31 39.17 37.63 16.77
N VAL A 32 38.88 38.29 15.65
CA VAL A 32 39.79 39.02 14.73
C VAL A 32 41.06 38.29 14.23
N GLY A 33 41.03 37.88 12.95
CA GLY A 33 41.70 38.61 11.86
C GLY A 33 43.05 38.12 11.35
N ALA A 34 43.07 37.65 10.09
CA ALA A 34 44.08 38.02 9.10
C ALA A 34 43.59 37.66 7.68
N GLU A 35 43.29 38.70 6.88
CA GLU A 35 42.98 38.62 5.46
C GLU A 35 44.25 38.49 4.61
N SER A 36 44.13 37.82 3.45
CA SER A 36 44.73 38.31 2.21
C SER A 36 44.07 37.70 0.97
N ASN A 37 43.47 38.59 0.15
CA ASN A 37 43.25 38.60 -1.31
C ASN A 37 42.81 37.29 -2.00
N GLY A 38 41.68 37.20 -2.72
CA GLY A 38 40.89 38.24 -3.36
C GLY A 38 40.61 37.81 -4.81
N THR A 39 39.37 37.41 -5.11
CA THR A 39 38.76 37.48 -6.44
C THR A 39 37.26 37.65 -6.24
N ALA A 40 36.73 38.71 -6.85
CA ALA A 40 35.35 39.16 -6.72
C ALA A 40 34.36 38.10 -7.23
N LEU A 41 33.42 37.72 -6.36
CA LEU A 41 32.11 37.24 -6.75
C LEU A 41 31.11 38.22 -6.16
N GLU A 42 30.16 38.62 -7.01
CA GLU A 42 29.13 39.60 -6.73
C GLU A 42 28.37 39.25 -5.44
N GLN A 43 28.25 40.23 -4.55
CA GLN A 43 27.36 40.18 -3.39
C GLN A 43 25.93 40.02 -3.90
N HIS A 44 25.40 38.82 -3.76
CA HIS A 44 23.96 38.63 -3.64
C HIS A 44 23.66 38.64 -2.13
N ASP A 45 22.78 39.54 -1.73
CA ASP A 45 22.42 39.79 -0.34
C ASP A 45 22.01 38.50 0.37
N ASP A 46 22.72 38.19 1.46
CA ASP A 46 22.34 37.23 2.49
C ASP A 46 21.05 37.71 3.16
N ASN A 47 19.91 37.37 2.56
CA ASN A 47 18.69 37.18 3.31
C ASN A 47 18.66 35.69 3.69
N GLY A 48 19.22 35.39 4.86
CA GLY A 48 19.30 34.04 5.42
C GLY A 48 17.91 33.49 5.69
N ASP A 49 17.34 32.85 4.68
CA ASP A 49 16.35 31.80 4.80
C ASP A 49 17.10 30.52 4.42
N THR A 50 17.52 29.74 5.41
CA THR A 50 17.86 28.33 5.13
C THR A 50 16.59 27.72 4.55
N ALA A 51 16.61 27.39 3.26
CA ALA A 51 15.50 26.73 2.59
C ALA A 51 14.95 25.65 3.51
N ASP A 52 13.67 25.75 3.85
CA ASP A 52 13.00 24.90 4.82
C ASP A 52 13.22 23.44 4.45
N SER A 53 14.14 22.77 5.17
CA SER A 53 14.43 21.36 4.97
C SER A 53 13.35 20.49 5.63
N SER A 54 12.40 21.11 6.34
CA SER A 54 11.27 20.40 6.88
C SER A 54 10.22 20.16 5.81
N ARG A 55 9.77 18.91 5.70
CA ARG A 55 8.72 18.52 4.76
C ARG A 55 7.67 17.74 5.52
N ASP A 56 6.45 18.23 5.45
CA ASP A 56 5.28 17.51 5.95
C ASP A 56 4.55 16.90 4.75
N VAL A 57 4.14 15.65 4.92
CA VAL A 57 3.29 14.94 3.98
C VAL A 57 2.13 14.35 4.77
N VAL A 58 0.91 14.69 4.38
CA VAL A 58 -0.32 14.20 5.00
C VAL A 58 -1.07 13.38 3.96
N VAL A 59 -1.42 12.16 4.33
CA VAL A 59 -2.09 11.20 3.45
C VAL A 59 -3.23 10.54 4.20
N ARG A 60 -4.34 10.30 3.52
CA ARG A 60 -5.57 9.83 4.15
C ARG A 60 -6.39 8.98 3.20
N GLN A 61 -6.95 7.89 3.70
CA GLN A 61 -8.04 7.16 3.06
C GLN A 61 -9.20 7.03 4.05
N GLU A 62 -10.40 7.40 3.59
CA GLU A 62 -11.64 7.20 4.34
C GLU A 62 -12.13 5.75 4.25
N PRO A 63 -12.95 5.29 5.22
CA PRO A 63 -13.58 3.97 5.14
C PRO A 63 -14.43 3.82 3.86
N GLY A 64 -14.51 2.61 3.33
CA GLY A 64 -15.31 2.28 2.14
C GLY A 64 -14.51 2.31 0.83
N ASN A 65 -13.33 2.91 0.81
CA ASN A 65 -12.40 2.83 -0.31
C ASN A 65 -11.67 1.48 -0.35
N ALA A 66 -11.09 1.17 -1.52
CA ALA A 66 -10.37 -0.08 -1.76
C ALA A 66 -9.22 -0.28 -0.75
N PHE A 67 -9.27 -1.42 -0.07
CA PHE A 67 -8.26 -1.84 0.89
C PHE A 67 -7.98 -3.33 0.73
N TYR A 68 -6.70 -3.70 0.69
CA TYR A 68 -6.28 -5.09 0.54
C TYR A 68 -5.38 -5.52 1.68
N TRP A 69 -5.67 -6.71 2.19
CA TRP A 69 -4.81 -7.47 3.08
C TRP A 69 -3.93 -8.41 2.26
N ILE A 70 -2.61 -8.26 2.37
CA ILE A 70 -1.66 -9.13 1.66
C ILE A 70 -1.42 -10.41 2.45
N LEU A 71 -1.56 -11.55 1.79
CA LEU A 71 -1.28 -12.88 2.31
C LEU A 71 0.17 -13.30 2.01
N PRO A 72 0.76 -14.20 2.82
CA PRO A 72 2.08 -14.72 2.54
C PRO A 72 2.08 -15.57 1.26
N GLY A 73 3.04 -15.34 0.38
CA GLY A 73 3.14 -16.11 -0.86
C GLY A 73 4.49 -15.97 -1.53
N GLU A 74 4.58 -16.54 -2.74
CA GLU A 74 5.76 -16.45 -3.59
C GLU A 74 5.93 -15.04 -4.17
N ARG A 75 7.13 -14.71 -4.65
CA ARG A 75 7.45 -13.43 -5.27
C ARG A 75 8.28 -13.60 -6.53
N ARG A 76 7.77 -13.15 -7.69
CA ARG A 76 8.56 -12.96 -8.92
C ARG A 76 9.80 -12.10 -8.64
N LEU A 77 10.94 -12.47 -9.21
CA LEU A 77 12.21 -11.76 -9.01
C LEU A 77 12.60 -10.98 -10.26
N SER A 78 12.86 -9.69 -10.08
CA SER A 78 13.46 -8.83 -11.11
C SER A 78 14.82 -9.37 -11.54
N PRO A 79 15.04 -9.70 -12.83
CA PRO A 79 16.37 -10.05 -13.34
C PRO A 79 17.39 -8.92 -13.18
N GLN A 80 16.96 -7.65 -13.24
CA GLN A 80 17.83 -6.49 -13.02
C GLN A 80 18.38 -6.48 -11.61
N VAL A 81 17.53 -6.67 -10.60
CA VAL A 81 17.92 -6.72 -9.18
C VAL A 81 18.65 -8.03 -8.87
N PHE A 82 18.01 -9.17 -9.12
CA PHE A 82 18.43 -10.47 -8.59
C PHE A 82 19.31 -11.30 -9.53
N GLY A 83 19.55 -10.83 -10.76
CA GLY A 83 20.33 -11.56 -11.76
C GLY A 83 19.61 -12.78 -12.33
N THR A 84 20.37 -13.67 -12.94
CA THR A 84 19.89 -14.97 -13.47
C THR A 84 20.38 -16.12 -12.59
N ALA A 85 19.91 -17.34 -12.87
CA ALA A 85 20.38 -18.54 -12.18
C ALA A 85 21.91 -18.74 -12.27
N GLU A 86 22.51 -18.39 -13.41
CA GLU A 86 23.96 -18.54 -13.65
C GLU A 86 24.79 -17.39 -13.05
N ASN A 87 24.17 -16.24 -12.82
CA ASN A 87 24.85 -15.06 -12.28
C ASN A 87 23.94 -14.33 -11.28
N PRO A 88 23.67 -14.95 -10.12
CA PRO A 88 22.76 -14.40 -9.14
C PRO A 88 23.33 -13.13 -8.50
N ARG A 89 22.42 -12.24 -8.09
CA ARG A 89 22.68 -11.01 -7.35
C ARG A 89 21.67 -10.90 -6.22
N PHE A 90 21.97 -10.05 -5.22
CA PHE A 90 21.11 -9.87 -4.04
C PHE A 90 20.68 -11.22 -3.42
N GLY A 91 21.60 -12.19 -3.44
CA GLY A 91 21.43 -13.54 -2.90
C GLY A 91 22.37 -13.79 -1.72
N SER A 92 22.85 -15.03 -1.57
CA SER A 92 23.60 -15.47 -0.39
C SER A 92 24.88 -14.67 -0.15
N ASP A 93 25.62 -14.31 -1.21
CA ASP A 93 26.85 -13.52 -1.10
C ASP A 93 26.60 -12.12 -0.52
N LEU A 94 25.49 -11.47 -0.91
CA LEU A 94 25.11 -10.17 -0.35
C LEU A 94 24.67 -10.33 1.11
N LEU A 95 23.87 -11.36 1.40
CA LEU A 95 23.43 -11.65 2.77
C LEU A 95 24.62 -11.83 3.71
N GLU A 96 25.58 -12.69 3.34
CA GLU A 96 26.79 -12.95 4.15
C GLU A 96 27.60 -11.65 4.35
N SER A 97 27.74 -10.84 3.30
CA SER A 97 28.40 -9.53 3.39
C SER A 97 27.69 -8.58 4.37
N ARG A 98 26.35 -8.54 4.37
CA ARG A 98 25.57 -7.71 5.31
C ARG A 98 25.66 -8.22 6.74
N ILE A 99 25.62 -9.53 6.94
CA ILE A 99 25.84 -10.17 8.24
C ILE A 99 27.22 -9.81 8.79
N GLU A 100 28.27 -9.87 7.96
CA GLU A 100 29.63 -9.52 8.39
C GLU A 100 29.77 -8.02 8.71
N GLN A 101 29.13 -7.14 7.92
CA GLN A 101 29.05 -5.72 8.25
C GLN A 101 28.33 -5.47 9.58
N ALA A 102 27.24 -6.21 9.84
CA ALA A 102 26.44 -6.08 11.06
C ALA A 102 27.23 -6.43 12.32
N LYS A 103 28.16 -7.40 12.26
CA LYS A 103 29.07 -7.72 13.38
C LYS A 103 29.98 -6.57 13.80
N GLY A 104 30.17 -5.57 12.92
CA GLY A 104 30.93 -4.36 13.21
C GLY A 104 30.14 -3.28 13.96
N LEU A 105 28.83 -3.46 14.17
CA LEU A 105 27.99 -2.51 14.89
C LEU A 105 28.35 -2.48 16.40
N PRO A 106 28.10 -1.37 17.10
CA PRO A 106 28.25 -1.30 18.55
C PRO A 106 27.40 -2.35 19.26
N GLU A 107 27.91 -2.92 20.35
CA GLU A 107 27.14 -3.83 21.19
C GLU A 107 25.97 -3.10 21.87
N PRO A 108 24.77 -3.71 21.94
CA PRO A 108 24.48 -5.13 21.66
C PRO A 108 24.13 -5.46 20.19
N LEU A 109 24.03 -4.45 19.31
CA LEU A 109 23.59 -4.62 17.92
C LEU A 109 24.52 -5.49 17.08
N GLY A 110 25.82 -5.47 17.39
CA GLY A 110 26.84 -6.33 16.77
C GLY A 110 26.56 -7.84 16.89
N ASN A 111 25.71 -8.26 17.84
CA ASN A 111 25.25 -9.64 17.96
C ASN A 111 23.82 -9.82 17.46
N ALA A 112 22.91 -8.90 17.77
CA ALA A 112 21.49 -9.04 17.43
C ALA A 112 21.19 -8.91 15.93
N VAL A 113 21.80 -7.93 15.25
CA VAL A 113 21.51 -7.68 13.83
C VAL A 113 22.00 -8.81 12.92
N PRO A 114 23.20 -9.41 13.11
CA PRO A 114 23.58 -10.62 12.38
C PRO A 114 22.54 -11.74 12.50
N GLN A 115 22.07 -12.05 13.71
CA GLN A 115 21.06 -13.09 13.93
C GLN A 115 19.74 -12.75 13.25
N LEU A 116 19.29 -11.49 13.34
CA LEU A 116 18.09 -11.04 12.66
C LEU A 116 18.17 -11.24 11.13
N LEU A 117 19.33 -10.97 10.52
CA LEU A 117 19.53 -11.17 9.08
C LEU A 117 19.57 -12.65 8.70
N GLU A 118 20.05 -13.53 9.58
CA GLU A 118 19.95 -14.99 9.40
C GLU A 118 18.50 -15.47 9.50
N ASP A 119 17.72 -14.93 10.44
CA ASP A 119 16.33 -15.33 10.68
C ASP A 119 15.35 -14.72 9.65
N LEU A 120 15.67 -13.53 9.13
CA LEU A 120 14.86 -12.81 8.15
C LEU A 120 15.69 -12.27 6.96
N PRO A 121 16.27 -13.16 6.13
CA PRO A 121 17.08 -12.76 4.97
C PRO A 121 16.42 -11.75 4.02
N PRO A 122 15.09 -11.83 3.74
CA PRO A 122 14.38 -10.88 2.86
C PRO A 122 14.56 -9.39 3.20
N LEU A 123 15.02 -9.03 4.40
CA LEU A 123 15.38 -7.64 4.70
C LEU A 123 16.44 -7.07 3.75
N VAL A 124 17.35 -7.90 3.25
CA VAL A 124 18.48 -7.41 2.41
C VAL A 124 18.77 -8.27 1.19
N ALA A 125 18.23 -9.49 1.11
CA ALA A 125 18.55 -10.45 0.05
C ALA A 125 17.45 -11.50 -0.11
N ALA A 126 17.43 -12.17 -1.26
CA ALA A 126 16.66 -13.38 -1.50
C ALA A 126 17.65 -14.52 -1.78
N PRO A 127 18.04 -15.35 -0.79
CA PRO A 127 19.02 -16.42 -1.00
C PRO A 127 18.62 -17.38 -2.12
N GLU A 128 19.59 -17.87 -2.88
CA GLU A 128 19.37 -18.76 -4.03
C GLU A 128 18.70 -20.07 -3.64
N SER A 129 18.86 -20.52 -2.39
CA SER A 129 18.21 -21.71 -1.87
C SER A 129 16.68 -21.61 -1.79
N GLY A 130 16.14 -20.40 -1.73
CA GLY A 130 14.69 -20.12 -1.79
C GLY A 130 14.21 -19.68 -3.16
N ARG A 131 15.03 -19.80 -4.23
CA ARG A 131 14.67 -19.41 -5.60
C ARG A 131 14.37 -20.63 -6.47
N GLU A 132 13.34 -20.50 -7.29
CA GLU A 132 12.98 -21.49 -8.31
C GLU A 132 12.83 -20.82 -9.68
N PRO A 133 13.11 -21.52 -10.79
CA PRO A 133 12.79 -21.03 -12.12
C PRO A 133 11.27 -20.92 -12.31
N ILE A 134 10.84 -19.99 -13.16
CA ILE A 134 9.45 -19.91 -13.61
C ILE A 134 9.35 -20.67 -14.94
N GLU A 135 8.59 -21.78 -14.96
CA GLU A 135 8.39 -22.61 -16.16
C GLU A 135 7.03 -22.32 -16.80
N ASP A 136 7.01 -22.06 -18.11
CA ASP A 136 5.79 -21.99 -18.94
C ASP A 136 4.63 -21.14 -18.36
N ASP A 137 4.95 -19.98 -17.77
CA ASP A 137 3.96 -19.02 -17.28
C ASP A 137 3.94 -17.75 -18.13
N GLU A 138 2.88 -17.56 -18.90
CA GLU A 138 2.67 -16.37 -19.73
C GLU A 138 2.56 -15.08 -18.90
N ASN A 139 2.22 -15.20 -17.61
CA ASN A 139 2.15 -14.09 -16.67
C ASN A 139 3.49 -13.80 -15.97
N ALA A 140 4.55 -14.58 -16.23
CA ALA A 140 5.87 -14.32 -15.65
C ALA A 140 6.45 -12.97 -16.08
N GLY A 141 6.06 -12.49 -17.27
CA GLY A 141 6.64 -11.30 -17.88
C GLY A 141 8.11 -11.53 -18.19
N VAL A 142 8.98 -10.62 -17.72
CA VAL A 142 10.44 -10.76 -17.87
C VAL A 142 11.10 -11.53 -16.73
N ALA A 143 10.37 -11.89 -15.68
CA ALA A 143 10.92 -12.64 -14.56
C ALA A 143 11.26 -14.07 -14.97
N GLU A 144 12.50 -14.50 -14.71
CA GLU A 144 12.96 -15.87 -14.98
C GLU A 144 12.93 -16.75 -13.71
N GLN A 145 12.88 -16.12 -12.53
CA GLN A 145 12.91 -16.77 -11.23
C GLN A 145 11.86 -16.18 -10.30
N LYS A 146 11.47 -16.97 -9.31
CA LYS A 146 10.64 -16.56 -8.19
C LYS A 146 11.29 -16.96 -6.87
N TYR A 147 11.02 -16.21 -5.82
CA TYR A 147 11.30 -16.57 -4.44
C TYR A 147 10.09 -17.31 -3.87
N VAL A 148 10.27 -18.57 -3.47
CA VAL A 148 9.16 -19.47 -3.13
C VAL A 148 8.87 -19.54 -1.64
N GLU A 149 9.76 -19.00 -0.80
CA GLU A 149 9.48 -18.91 0.62
C GLU A 149 8.34 -17.88 0.86
N PRO A 150 7.30 -18.25 1.63
CA PRO A 150 6.19 -17.35 1.89
C PRO A 150 6.66 -16.05 2.54
N ASN A 151 6.37 -14.92 1.89
CA ASN A 151 6.85 -13.61 2.30
C ASN A 151 5.78 -12.52 2.10
N ILE A 152 6.10 -11.31 2.56
CA ILE A 152 5.16 -10.18 2.57
C ILE A 152 4.95 -9.52 1.20
N PHE A 153 5.75 -9.85 0.19
CA PHE A 153 5.75 -9.24 -1.14
C PHE A 153 5.06 -10.15 -2.16
N SER A 154 3.97 -10.78 -1.77
CA SER A 154 3.25 -11.69 -2.68
C SER A 154 2.19 -10.97 -3.52
N ASP A 155 1.71 -11.68 -4.54
CA ASP A 155 0.56 -11.29 -5.36
C ASP A 155 -0.77 -11.74 -4.71
N GLN A 156 -0.72 -12.51 -3.62
CA GLN A 156 -1.92 -12.99 -2.92
C GLN A 156 -2.45 -11.90 -2.01
N ALA A 157 -3.68 -11.47 -2.27
CA ALA A 157 -4.35 -10.45 -1.50
C ALA A 157 -5.85 -10.73 -1.43
N GLU A 158 -6.45 -10.26 -0.34
CA GLU A 158 -7.89 -10.31 -0.15
C GLU A 158 -8.38 -8.92 0.24
N VAL A 159 -9.48 -8.49 -0.38
CA VAL A 159 -10.07 -7.18 -0.11
C VAL A 159 -10.84 -7.20 1.20
N THR A 160 -10.66 -6.17 2.00
CA THR A 160 -11.36 -5.99 3.28
C THR A 160 -11.80 -4.53 3.42
N SER A 161 -11.75 -3.96 4.62
CA SER A 161 -12.00 -2.55 4.88
C SER A 161 -10.84 -1.95 5.65
N GLY A 162 -10.48 -0.71 5.33
CA GLY A 162 -9.46 0.02 6.06
C GLY A 162 -9.55 1.51 5.83
N ALA A 163 -9.18 2.25 6.87
CA ALA A 163 -9.05 3.70 6.84
C ALA A 163 -7.77 4.10 7.57
N PHE A 164 -7.16 5.17 7.12
CA PHE A 164 -6.00 5.73 7.80
C PHE A 164 -5.87 7.23 7.56
N GLU A 165 -5.16 7.87 8.47
CA GLU A 165 -4.56 9.18 8.28
C GLU A 165 -3.14 9.11 8.83
N ILE A 166 -2.17 9.53 8.03
CA ILE A 166 -0.76 9.62 8.44
C ILE A 166 -0.22 11.01 8.13
N THR A 167 0.56 11.55 9.05
CA THR A 167 1.39 12.74 8.84
C THR A 167 2.85 12.38 9.02
N TYR A 168 3.61 12.38 7.93
CA TYR A 168 5.06 12.27 7.93
C TYR A 168 5.67 13.66 8.17
N ARG A 169 6.64 13.75 9.09
CA ARG A 169 7.39 14.98 9.37
C ARG A 169 8.88 14.70 9.24
N ASP A 170 9.42 14.93 8.05
CA ASP A 170 10.86 14.88 7.78
C ASP A 170 11.49 16.17 8.30
N ARG A 171 12.41 16.02 9.27
CA ARG A 171 13.17 17.11 9.90
C ARG A 171 14.67 16.84 9.83
N GLN A 172 15.09 15.70 9.31
CA GLN A 172 16.47 15.28 9.25
C GLN A 172 16.78 14.56 7.92
N PRO A 173 17.47 15.21 6.97
CA PRO A 173 17.63 14.65 5.62
C PRO A 173 18.60 13.46 5.50
N TYR A 174 19.28 13.06 6.57
CA TYR A 174 20.27 11.97 6.57
C TYR A 174 20.33 11.26 7.92
N ASP A 175 20.75 9.99 7.94
CA ASP A 175 20.96 9.27 9.18
C ASP A 175 22.13 9.86 9.97
N THR A 176 21.86 10.21 11.23
CA THR A 176 22.88 10.65 12.19
C THR A 176 23.33 9.49 13.08
N PRO A 177 24.61 9.47 13.52
CA PRO A 177 25.06 8.50 14.51
C PRO A 177 24.28 8.61 15.81
N GLY A 178 23.92 7.49 16.42
CA GLY A 178 23.16 7.44 17.67
C GLY A 178 22.43 6.12 17.82
N GLU A 179 21.58 6.03 18.85
CA GLU A 179 20.65 4.92 19.00
C GLU A 179 19.62 4.94 17.85
N PRO A 180 18.99 3.80 17.53
CA PRO A 180 17.99 3.73 16.47
C PRO A 180 16.88 4.79 16.56
N GLY A 181 16.41 5.12 17.77
CA GLY A 181 15.37 6.13 18.00
C GLY A 181 15.87 7.59 18.03
N ASP A 182 17.17 7.85 17.91
CA ASP A 182 17.71 9.22 17.94
C ASP A 182 17.45 9.94 16.61
N THR A 183 16.27 10.53 16.47
CA THR A 183 15.88 11.31 15.28
C THR A 183 15.09 12.57 15.64
N ALA A 184 15.12 13.56 14.74
CA ALA A 184 14.26 14.74 14.81
C ALA A 184 12.93 14.55 14.06
N ASP A 185 12.80 13.46 13.30
CA ASP A 185 11.61 13.15 12.52
C ASP A 185 10.46 12.72 13.43
N ALA A 186 9.24 12.86 12.92
CA ALA A 186 8.04 12.43 13.62
C ALA A 186 7.00 11.88 12.66
N VAL A 187 6.15 10.99 13.16
CA VAL A 187 4.98 10.46 12.46
C VAL A 187 3.79 10.55 13.41
N ASP A 188 2.65 10.97 12.87
CA ASP A 188 1.34 10.82 13.52
C ASP A 188 0.53 9.86 12.65
N LEU A 189 0.12 8.72 13.21
CA LEU A 189 -0.59 7.67 12.47
C LEU A 189 -1.85 7.29 13.24
N ALA A 190 -2.97 7.31 12.54
CA ALA A 190 -4.20 6.64 12.94
C ALA A 190 -4.59 5.68 11.81
N ALA A 191 -4.51 4.37 12.05
CA ALA A 191 -4.90 3.36 11.06
C ALA A 191 -5.79 2.30 11.73
N GLN A 192 -6.91 2.00 11.08
CA GLN A 192 -7.86 0.96 11.48
C GLN A 192 -8.29 0.17 10.24
N PHE A 193 -8.28 -1.14 10.32
CA PHE A 193 -8.62 -2.02 9.20
C PHE A 193 -9.01 -3.42 9.67
N THR A 194 -9.55 -4.23 8.77
CA THR A 194 -9.91 -5.62 9.07
C THR A 194 -9.05 -6.60 8.29
N ASP A 195 -8.83 -7.79 8.84
CA ASP A 195 -8.38 -8.93 8.02
C ASP A 195 -9.58 -9.58 7.29
N PRO A 196 -9.34 -10.55 6.38
CA PRO A 196 -10.43 -11.20 5.66
C PRO A 196 -11.37 -12.05 6.53
N ALA A 197 -10.93 -12.45 7.73
CA ALA A 197 -11.76 -13.12 8.71
C ALA A 197 -12.64 -12.13 9.52
N GLY A 198 -12.51 -10.83 9.26
CA GLY A 198 -13.26 -9.77 9.93
C GLY A 198 -12.72 -9.39 11.30
N ASN A 199 -11.50 -9.80 11.67
CA ASN A 199 -10.87 -9.29 12.89
C ASN A 199 -10.47 -7.83 12.66
N GLU A 200 -10.71 -6.98 13.65
CA GLU A 200 -10.39 -5.56 13.62
C GLU A 200 -8.96 -5.32 14.12
N TYR A 201 -8.22 -4.47 13.44
CA TYR A 201 -6.85 -4.08 13.77
C TYR A 201 -6.78 -2.57 13.95
N GLU A 202 -6.02 -2.13 14.96
CA GLU A 202 -5.63 -0.73 15.15
C GLU A 202 -4.12 -0.67 15.40
N LEU A 203 -3.46 0.30 14.78
CA LEU A 203 -2.02 0.52 14.91
C LEU A 203 -1.75 1.77 15.74
N ASP A 204 -1.06 1.59 16.86
CA ASP A 204 -0.66 2.65 17.78
C ASP A 204 0.84 2.92 17.61
N PHE A 205 1.17 3.93 16.81
CA PHE A 205 2.55 4.29 16.48
C PHE A 205 3.19 5.08 17.63
N ASP A 206 4.30 4.59 18.19
CA ASP A 206 4.94 5.21 19.36
C ASP A 206 5.99 6.24 18.93
N HIS A 207 6.99 5.84 18.14
CA HIS A 207 8.02 6.74 17.64
C HIS A 207 8.74 6.22 16.38
N VAL A 208 9.37 7.17 15.67
CA VAL A 208 10.20 6.90 14.49
C VAL A 208 11.52 6.26 14.91
N VAL A 209 12.01 5.31 14.10
CA VAL A 209 13.31 4.67 14.30
C VAL A 209 14.11 4.65 13.00
N LYS A 210 15.43 4.50 13.13
CA LYS A 210 16.38 4.19 12.07
C LYS A 210 16.78 2.72 12.22
N PRO A 211 16.22 1.78 11.45
CA PRO A 211 16.60 0.38 11.52
C PRO A 211 18.13 0.21 11.41
N PRO A 212 18.78 -0.50 12.34
CA PRO A 212 20.24 -0.63 12.36
C PRO A 212 20.74 -1.69 11.35
N ILE A 213 20.20 -1.70 10.12
CA ILE A 213 20.53 -2.66 9.08
C ILE A 213 21.66 -2.09 8.20
N PRO A 214 22.80 -2.78 8.05
CA PRO A 214 23.90 -2.27 7.24
C PRO A 214 23.49 -1.98 5.80
N GLY A 215 23.80 -0.77 5.34
CA GLY A 215 23.50 -0.30 3.99
C GLY A 215 22.15 0.40 3.84
N TYR A 216 21.28 0.36 4.85
CA TYR A 216 20.08 1.19 4.84
C TYR A 216 20.47 2.66 5.05
N GLU A 217 19.83 3.54 4.28
CA GLU A 217 19.91 4.99 4.40
C GLU A 217 18.50 5.53 4.66
N THR A 218 18.09 5.58 5.92
CA THR A 218 16.70 5.88 6.32
C THR A 218 16.35 7.35 6.39
N GLY A 219 17.31 8.25 6.16
CA GLY A 219 17.09 9.69 6.20
C GLY A 219 16.53 10.14 7.54
N GLY A 220 17.07 9.65 8.65
CA GLY A 220 16.54 9.92 9.99
C GLY A 220 15.36 9.04 10.41
N GLY A 221 14.79 8.26 9.49
CA GLY A 221 13.66 7.38 9.75
C GLY A 221 12.38 7.83 9.03
N VAL A 222 12.32 9.07 8.54
CA VAL A 222 11.29 9.54 7.58
C VAL A 222 11.97 10.08 6.33
N ARG A 223 11.54 9.67 5.14
CA ARG A 223 12.05 10.20 3.87
C ARG A 223 10.92 10.73 3.00
N VAL A 224 11.08 11.94 2.47
CA VAL A 224 10.11 12.55 1.53
C VAL A 224 10.75 12.78 0.16
N GLY A 225 10.14 12.22 -0.89
CA GLY A 225 10.56 12.41 -2.28
C GLY A 225 11.86 11.68 -2.62
N ALA A 226 11.94 10.38 -2.34
CA ALA A 226 13.15 9.57 -2.48
C ALA A 226 12.89 8.27 -3.25
N TRP A 227 13.95 7.62 -3.74
CA TRP A 227 13.84 6.27 -4.28
C TRP A 227 14.11 5.24 -3.18
N HIS A 228 13.28 4.21 -3.08
CA HIS A 228 13.40 3.09 -2.12
C HIS A 228 13.58 1.76 -2.85
N HIS A 229 13.97 0.72 -2.11
CA HIS A 229 13.90 -0.69 -2.50
C HIS A 229 14.71 -1.04 -3.75
N GLY A 230 14.45 -2.21 -4.34
CA GLY A 230 15.21 -2.79 -5.45
C GLY A 230 16.72 -2.68 -5.23
N GLN A 231 17.40 -1.94 -6.10
CA GLN A 231 18.86 -1.77 -6.03
C GLN A 231 19.36 -0.61 -5.16
N THR A 232 18.48 0.17 -4.52
CA THR A 232 18.90 1.34 -3.72
C THR A 232 19.71 0.97 -2.48
N GLY A 233 19.56 -0.28 -2.02
CA GLY A 233 20.22 -0.78 -0.81
C GLY A 233 19.50 -0.45 0.49
N THR A 234 18.38 0.29 0.44
CA THR A 234 17.52 0.53 1.59
C THR A 234 16.20 -0.22 1.43
N GLY A 235 15.77 -0.90 2.49
CA GLY A 235 14.60 -1.79 2.45
C GLY A 235 14.88 -3.14 1.77
N SER A 236 13.87 -4.01 1.78
CA SER A 236 13.92 -5.30 1.08
C SER A 236 14.07 -5.11 -0.43
N PRO A 237 14.95 -5.88 -1.11
CA PRO A 237 15.04 -5.87 -2.57
C PRO A 237 13.88 -6.61 -3.25
N LEU A 238 13.03 -7.33 -2.50
CA LEU A 238 11.84 -8.02 -3.07
C LEU A 238 10.74 -7.04 -3.47
N MET A 239 10.70 -5.86 -2.84
CA MET A 239 9.91 -4.73 -3.31
C MET A 239 10.64 -4.09 -4.48
N ALA A 240 9.90 -3.75 -5.54
CA ALA A 240 10.49 -3.11 -6.70
C ALA A 240 11.04 -1.73 -6.35
N LYS A 241 12.09 -1.29 -7.07
CA LYS A 241 12.57 0.09 -6.92
C LYS A 241 11.46 1.06 -7.29
N LEU A 242 11.08 1.92 -6.35
CA LEU A 242 9.93 2.80 -6.47
C LEU A 242 10.23 4.20 -5.94
N TYR A 243 9.42 5.17 -6.34
CA TYR A 243 9.46 6.54 -5.82
C TYR A 243 8.51 6.67 -4.62
N ASP A 244 9.06 7.13 -3.50
CA ASP A 244 8.32 7.46 -2.28
C ASP A 244 7.95 8.94 -2.32
N TYR A 245 6.65 9.23 -2.23
CA TYR A 245 6.19 10.56 -1.82
C TYR A 245 6.58 10.78 -0.36
N ALA A 246 6.33 9.78 0.49
CA ALA A 246 6.84 9.73 1.85
C ALA A 246 6.97 8.27 2.33
N ALA A 247 7.97 7.98 3.14
CA ALA A 247 8.13 6.69 3.80
C ALA A 247 8.66 6.88 5.21
N CYS A 248 8.29 5.99 6.14
CA CYS A 248 8.84 5.99 7.49
C CYS A 248 9.12 4.60 8.04
N TRP A 249 10.03 4.56 9.00
CA TRP A 249 10.27 3.42 9.88
C TRP A 249 9.93 3.82 11.31
N GLY A 250 9.24 2.95 12.03
CA GLY A 250 8.84 3.21 13.41
C GLY A 250 8.63 1.95 14.20
N VAL A 251 8.21 2.13 15.44
CA VAL A 251 7.78 1.05 16.32
C VAL A 251 6.46 1.42 16.97
N GLY A 252 5.64 0.42 17.24
CA GLY A 252 4.32 0.65 17.82
C GLY A 252 3.68 -0.62 18.33
N ASP A 253 2.48 -0.45 18.87
CA ASP A 253 1.63 -1.53 19.33
C ASP A 253 0.56 -1.88 18.30
N VAL A 254 0.24 -3.17 18.23
CA VAL A 254 -0.89 -3.68 17.44
C VAL A 254 -2.00 -4.05 18.41
N TYR A 255 -3.19 -3.53 18.14
CA TYR A 255 -4.43 -3.92 18.79
C TYR A 255 -5.23 -4.80 17.84
N VAL A 256 -5.82 -5.85 18.38
CA VAL A 256 -6.67 -6.80 17.66
C VAL A 256 -7.99 -6.92 18.42
N ASN A 257 -9.11 -6.67 17.75
CA ASN A 257 -10.46 -6.70 18.32
C ASN A 257 -10.58 -5.86 19.62
N GLY A 258 -9.92 -4.70 19.63
CA GLY A 258 -9.91 -3.76 20.76
C GLY A 258 -8.97 -4.13 21.92
N GLU A 259 -8.22 -5.22 21.82
CA GLU A 259 -7.24 -5.64 22.83
C GLU A 259 -5.80 -5.48 22.31
N ARG A 260 -4.89 -4.97 23.14
CA ARG A 260 -3.47 -4.88 22.76
C ARG A 260 -2.89 -6.28 22.59
N ALA A 261 -2.53 -6.66 21.38
CA ALA A 261 -1.98 -7.98 21.06
C ALA A 261 -0.47 -8.04 21.33
N THR A 262 0.26 -6.94 21.10
CA THR A 262 1.70 -6.78 21.36
C THR A 262 2.02 -6.54 22.85
N THR A 263 1.53 -7.44 23.72
CA THR A 263 1.79 -7.38 25.17
C THR A 263 3.24 -7.70 25.55
N ASP A 264 3.99 -8.31 24.63
CA ASP A 264 5.39 -8.70 24.74
C ASP A 264 6.37 -7.61 24.29
N GLY A 265 5.86 -6.49 23.76
CA GLY A 265 6.62 -5.34 23.29
C GLY A 265 6.25 -4.94 21.88
N PHE A 266 6.75 -3.79 21.44
CA PHE A 266 6.43 -3.21 20.13
C PHE A 266 6.75 -4.15 18.96
N ARG A 267 6.20 -3.83 17.80
CA ARG A 267 6.65 -4.35 16.49
C ARG A 267 7.14 -3.21 15.62
N VAL A 268 8.03 -3.53 14.67
CA VAL A 268 8.55 -2.55 13.70
C VAL A 268 7.50 -2.27 12.63
N PHE A 269 7.19 -1.00 12.43
CA PHE A 269 6.25 -0.52 11.43
C PHE A 269 7.03 0.13 10.28
N HIS A 270 6.56 -0.10 9.06
CA HIS A 270 7.06 0.55 7.86
C HIS A 270 5.87 1.02 7.02
N PHE A 271 5.71 2.32 6.88
CA PHE A 271 4.62 2.92 6.10
C PHE A 271 5.22 3.70 4.95
N MET A 272 4.60 3.58 3.77
CA MET A 272 5.05 4.24 2.57
C MET A 272 3.86 4.68 1.73
N THR A 273 3.86 5.95 1.34
CA THR A 273 3.05 6.47 0.25
C THR A 273 3.95 6.58 -0.96
N THR A 274 3.67 5.77 -1.97
CA THR A 274 4.57 5.52 -3.11
C THR A 274 3.85 5.74 -4.41
N GLN A 275 4.58 5.77 -5.53
CA GLN A 275 3.95 5.43 -6.81
C GLN A 275 3.26 4.06 -6.72
N THR A 276 2.16 3.85 -7.43
CA THR A 276 1.45 2.57 -7.41
C THR A 276 2.32 1.45 -7.96
N VAL A 277 2.43 0.35 -7.20
CA VAL A 277 3.27 -0.80 -7.57
C VAL A 277 2.50 -2.08 -7.87
N ARG A 278 1.17 -2.04 -7.83
CA ARG A 278 0.33 -3.18 -8.18
C ARG A 278 -0.46 -2.91 -9.45
N ASP A 279 -0.44 -3.89 -10.36
CA ASP A 279 -1.16 -3.78 -11.62
C ASP A 279 -2.67 -3.99 -11.46
N GLU A 280 -3.41 -3.86 -12.56
CA GLU A 280 -4.86 -4.09 -12.66
C GLU A 280 -5.30 -5.50 -12.23
N ARG A 281 -4.38 -6.47 -12.18
CA ARG A 281 -4.61 -7.84 -11.69
C ARG A 281 -4.06 -8.05 -10.29
N TYR A 282 -3.72 -6.95 -9.63
CA TYR A 282 -3.15 -6.87 -8.29
C TYR A 282 -1.79 -7.54 -8.10
N ARG A 283 -1.10 -7.87 -9.20
CA ARG A 283 0.26 -8.40 -9.14
C ARG A 283 1.21 -7.30 -8.74
N LEU A 284 2.14 -7.61 -7.85
CA LEU A 284 3.22 -6.70 -7.51
C LEU A 284 4.17 -6.61 -8.71
N ALA A 285 4.33 -5.41 -9.24
CA ALA A 285 5.25 -5.14 -10.34
C ALA A 285 6.71 -5.42 -9.91
N ILE A 286 7.57 -5.82 -10.85
CA ILE A 286 9.03 -5.84 -10.67
C ILE A 286 9.67 -4.55 -11.22
N ASP A 287 10.95 -4.29 -10.94
CA ASP A 287 11.66 -3.07 -11.36
C ASP A 287 11.49 -2.74 -12.85
N GLU A 288 11.48 -3.76 -13.71
CA GLU A 288 11.34 -3.63 -15.17
C GLU A 288 9.92 -3.25 -15.63
N GLU A 289 8.92 -3.46 -14.78
CA GLU A 289 7.50 -3.20 -15.06
C GLU A 289 7.06 -1.81 -14.56
N LEU A 290 7.93 -1.07 -13.84
CA LEU A 290 7.62 0.25 -13.31
C LEU A 290 8.17 1.40 -14.18
N PRO A 291 7.51 2.58 -14.20
CA PRO A 291 6.23 2.88 -13.53
C PRO A 291 5.02 2.32 -14.29
N LEU A 292 3.94 2.00 -13.57
CA LEU A 292 2.64 1.66 -14.16
C LEU A 292 1.92 2.93 -14.58
N ALA A 293 1.28 2.93 -15.75
CA ALA A 293 0.34 3.98 -16.14
C ALA A 293 -0.96 3.85 -15.32
N PRO A 294 -1.72 4.94 -15.07
CA PRO A 294 -2.96 4.88 -14.31
C PRO A 294 -3.91 3.77 -14.77
N GLU A 295 -4.10 3.62 -16.08
CA GLU A 295 -4.94 2.58 -16.67
C GLU A 295 -4.47 1.15 -16.38
N GLU A 296 -3.19 0.95 -16.09
CA GLU A 296 -2.58 -0.35 -15.74
C GLU A 296 -2.61 -0.63 -14.23
N THR A 297 -3.16 0.28 -13.42
CA THR A 297 -3.23 0.14 -11.94
C THR A 297 -4.64 -0.20 -11.49
N ILE A 298 -4.74 -0.95 -10.39
CA ILE A 298 -6.02 -1.45 -9.85
C ILE A 298 -7.05 -0.35 -9.54
N ALA A 299 -6.60 0.83 -9.13
CA ALA A 299 -7.46 1.93 -8.69
C ALA A 299 -7.44 3.13 -9.64
N GLY A 300 -6.78 3.03 -10.79
CA GLY A 300 -6.59 4.19 -11.67
C GLY A 300 -5.70 5.28 -11.07
N GLN A 301 -4.96 4.98 -10.00
CA GLN A 301 -4.16 5.95 -9.24
C GLN A 301 -2.67 5.79 -9.54
N ILE A 302 -1.96 6.91 -9.59
CA ILE A 302 -0.50 6.94 -9.74
C ILE A 302 0.25 6.74 -8.42
N HIS A 303 -0.43 6.86 -7.28
CA HIS A 303 0.12 6.61 -5.97
C HIS A 303 -0.83 5.73 -5.16
N HIS A 304 -0.25 4.99 -4.23
CA HIS A 304 -1.00 4.27 -3.20
C HIS A 304 -0.24 4.32 -1.87
N THR A 305 -0.88 3.95 -0.77
CA THR A 305 -0.19 3.80 0.52
C THR A 305 -0.21 2.35 0.99
N HIS A 306 0.93 1.87 1.45
CA HIS A 306 1.02 0.57 2.09
C HIS A 306 1.76 0.63 3.41
N GLY A 307 1.21 -0.10 4.38
CA GLY A 307 1.67 -0.18 5.75
C GLY A 307 2.01 -1.62 6.10
N VAL A 308 3.22 -1.83 6.60
CA VAL A 308 3.73 -3.13 7.00
C VAL A 308 4.03 -3.12 8.49
N VAL A 309 3.53 -4.12 9.21
CA VAL A 309 4.03 -4.49 10.54
C VAL A 309 4.91 -5.72 10.36
N LEU A 310 6.21 -5.55 10.56
CA LEU A 310 7.21 -6.58 10.36
C LEU A 310 7.27 -7.53 11.56
N PRO A 311 7.65 -8.81 11.35
CA PRO A 311 7.89 -9.78 12.42
C PRO A 311 9.22 -9.49 13.15
N ILE A 312 9.36 -8.26 13.66
CA ILE A 312 10.57 -7.78 14.32
C ILE A 312 10.12 -7.07 15.59
N ARG A 313 10.62 -7.56 16.74
CA ARG A 313 10.44 -6.89 18.03
C ARG A 313 11.75 -6.19 18.42
N PRO A 314 11.73 -4.86 18.65
CA PRO A 314 12.86 -4.18 19.26
C PRO A 314 12.99 -4.61 20.73
N THR A 315 14.22 -4.88 21.18
CA THR A 315 14.52 -5.19 22.58
C THR A 315 15.72 -4.36 23.05
N PRO A 316 15.97 -4.25 24.37
CA PRO A 316 17.18 -3.62 24.89
C PRO A 316 18.47 -4.27 24.37
N GLU A 317 18.44 -5.56 24.01
CA GLU A 317 19.54 -6.32 23.43
C GLU A 317 19.65 -6.18 21.89
N GLY A 318 18.75 -5.41 21.26
CA GLY A 318 18.67 -5.25 19.82
C GLY A 318 17.41 -5.89 19.21
N PRO A 319 17.20 -5.71 17.90
CA PRO A 319 16.02 -6.26 17.24
C PRO A 319 16.13 -7.78 17.09
N VAL A 320 15.00 -8.48 17.27
CA VAL A 320 14.90 -9.94 17.10
C VAL A 320 13.74 -10.29 16.18
N TYR A 321 13.86 -11.38 15.44
CA TYR A 321 12.71 -11.95 14.73
C TYR A 321 11.65 -12.38 15.74
N ASP A 322 10.45 -11.86 15.59
CA ASP A 322 9.32 -12.19 16.45
C ASP A 322 8.01 -11.95 15.70
N PRO A 323 7.25 -13.02 15.37
CA PRO A 323 5.99 -12.90 14.64
C PRO A 323 5.06 -11.82 15.22
N VAL A 324 4.34 -11.13 14.34
CA VAL A 324 3.27 -10.23 14.74
C VAL A 324 2.11 -11.06 15.27
N PRO A 325 1.56 -10.75 16.45
CA PRO A 325 0.45 -11.49 17.04
C PRO A 325 -0.89 -11.10 16.37
N THR A 326 -1.06 -11.48 15.10
CA THR A 326 -2.31 -11.29 14.35
C THR A 326 -3.38 -12.33 14.77
N ALA A 327 -4.64 -12.09 14.39
CA ALA A 327 -5.72 -13.07 14.50
C ALA A 327 -6.05 -13.76 13.16
N MET A 328 -5.42 -13.34 12.06
CA MET A 328 -5.63 -13.95 10.75
C MET A 328 -5.00 -15.34 10.70
N GLU A 329 -5.83 -16.38 10.64
CA GLU A 329 -5.37 -17.77 10.51
C GLU A 329 -5.07 -18.11 9.04
N LEU A 330 -3.90 -18.70 8.80
CA LEU A 330 -3.50 -19.26 7.51
C LEU A 330 -4.06 -20.69 7.36
N PRO A 331 -4.07 -21.25 6.13
CA PRO A 331 -4.59 -22.61 5.88
C PRO A 331 -3.93 -23.73 6.70
N ASP A 332 -2.73 -23.49 7.23
CA ASP A 332 -2.01 -24.45 8.09
C ASP A 332 -2.34 -24.33 9.59
N GLY A 333 -3.25 -23.42 9.96
CA GLY A 333 -3.71 -23.16 11.32
C GLY A 333 -2.78 -22.27 12.16
N ARG A 334 -1.71 -21.73 11.58
CA ARG A 334 -0.88 -20.69 12.23
C ARG A 334 -1.43 -19.32 11.91
N THR A 335 -1.21 -18.36 12.80
CA THR A 335 -1.55 -16.96 12.52
C THR A 335 -0.52 -16.34 11.56
N GLN A 336 -0.97 -15.41 10.71
CA GLN A 336 -0.09 -14.71 9.79
C GLN A 336 0.97 -13.91 10.56
N PRO A 337 2.28 -14.11 10.29
CA PRO A 337 3.32 -13.57 11.16
C PRO A 337 3.62 -12.09 10.93
N PHE A 338 2.88 -11.40 10.05
CA PHE A 338 3.05 -9.99 9.70
C PHE A 338 1.70 -9.37 9.32
N ILE A 339 1.67 -8.06 9.22
CA ILE A 339 0.57 -7.32 8.57
C ILE A 339 1.17 -6.61 7.37
N HIS A 340 0.52 -6.68 6.21
CA HIS A 340 0.82 -5.84 5.06
C HIS A 340 -0.53 -5.39 4.49
N ALA A 341 -0.82 -4.12 4.74
CA ALA A 341 -2.07 -3.46 4.47
C ALA A 341 -1.87 -2.46 3.33
N MET A 342 -2.75 -2.49 2.34
CA MET A 342 -2.68 -1.62 1.16
C MET A 342 -3.96 -0.77 1.12
N TRP A 343 -3.78 0.53 1.09
CA TRP A 343 -4.81 1.53 0.80
C TRP A 343 -4.57 2.00 -0.63
N GLU A 344 -5.48 1.67 -1.54
CA GLU A 344 -5.28 1.86 -2.99
C GLU A 344 -5.96 3.13 -3.52
N GLN A 345 -6.69 3.85 -2.66
CA GLN A 345 -7.55 4.97 -3.02
C GLN A 345 -7.46 6.09 -1.98
N GLU A 346 -6.24 6.37 -1.54
CA GLU A 346 -5.95 7.47 -0.63
C GLU A 346 -5.79 8.81 -1.35
N GLU A 347 -5.82 9.88 -0.56
CA GLU A 347 -5.61 11.25 -1.00
C GLU A 347 -4.31 11.78 -0.39
N LEU A 348 -3.43 12.36 -1.22
CA LEU A 348 -2.28 13.13 -0.77
C LEU A 348 -2.72 14.55 -0.37
N VAL A 349 -3.23 14.69 0.86
CA VAL A 349 -3.81 15.93 1.40
C VAL A 349 -2.80 17.08 1.46
N GLU A 350 -1.56 16.78 1.86
CA GLU A 350 -0.47 17.74 1.90
C GLU A 350 0.81 17.05 1.46
N GLY A 351 1.63 17.70 0.64
CA GLY A 351 2.93 17.18 0.24
C GLY A 351 3.37 17.66 -1.13
N PRO A 352 4.60 17.28 -1.55
CA PRO A 352 5.03 17.49 -2.92
C PRO A 352 4.05 16.79 -3.86
N PHE A 353 3.62 17.48 -4.92
CA PHE A 353 2.69 16.95 -5.93
C PHE A 353 1.23 16.75 -5.48
N ALA A 354 0.81 17.28 -4.31
CA ALA A 354 -0.61 17.24 -3.90
C ALA A 354 -1.57 17.87 -4.92
N GLU A 355 -1.11 18.89 -5.65
CA GLU A 355 -1.87 19.57 -6.71
C GLU A 355 -1.53 19.04 -8.12
N TRP A 356 -0.73 17.97 -8.24
CA TRP A 356 -0.32 17.45 -9.53
C TRP A 356 -1.38 16.50 -10.09
N GLU A 357 -1.85 16.80 -11.29
CA GLU A 357 -2.74 15.93 -12.07
C GLU A 357 -2.00 15.38 -13.29
N PHE A 358 -2.38 14.18 -13.73
CA PHE A 358 -1.79 13.58 -14.92
C PHE A 358 -2.14 14.46 -16.15
N PRO A 359 -1.17 14.81 -17.02
CA PRO A 359 -1.48 15.62 -18.20
C PRO A 359 -2.54 14.95 -19.09
N GLY A 360 -3.72 15.57 -19.18
CA GLY A 360 -4.88 15.04 -19.90
C GLY A 360 -6.09 14.72 -19.02
N GLN A 361 -5.92 14.69 -17.70
CA GLN A 361 -7.00 14.50 -16.72
C GLN A 361 -7.74 15.81 -16.40
N GLY A 362 -7.05 16.95 -16.48
CA GLY A 362 -7.57 18.30 -16.21
C GLY A 362 -7.82 19.15 -17.46
N ALA A 363 -8.15 18.56 -18.61
CA ALA A 363 -8.71 19.35 -19.70
C ALA A 363 -10.17 19.63 -19.37
N ASP A 364 -10.40 20.82 -18.83
CA ASP A 364 -11.68 21.50 -18.64
C ASP A 364 -12.78 20.88 -19.50
N GLY A 365 -13.84 20.41 -18.85
CA GLY A 365 -15.14 20.22 -19.46
C GLY A 365 -15.69 21.55 -19.97
N GLU A 366 -15.05 22.13 -20.98
CA GLU A 366 -15.76 22.97 -21.93
C GLU A 366 -16.82 22.07 -22.53
N SER A 367 -18.03 22.26 -22.02
CA SER A 367 -19.28 21.87 -22.64
C SER A 367 -19.28 22.38 -24.09
N SER A 368 -18.68 21.59 -24.97
CA SER A 368 -19.03 21.58 -26.36
C SER A 368 -20.46 21.08 -26.38
N ASP A 369 -21.40 21.98 -26.68
CA ASP A 369 -22.75 21.66 -27.17
C ASP A 369 -22.64 20.91 -28.52
N GLY A 370 -21.94 19.78 -28.50
CA GLY A 370 -21.89 18.80 -29.56
C GLY A 370 -23.17 18.00 -29.42
N GLU A 371 -24.17 18.41 -30.20
CA GLU A 371 -25.35 17.65 -30.56
C GLU A 371 -25.13 16.15 -30.29
N SER A 372 -25.79 15.65 -29.24
CA SER A 372 -25.80 14.25 -28.90
C SER A 372 -26.41 13.51 -30.09
N ASP A 373 -25.57 12.92 -30.94
CA ASP A 373 -25.96 11.71 -31.62
C ASP A 373 -26.06 10.64 -30.53
N SER A 374 -27.24 10.60 -29.90
CA SER A 374 -27.73 9.43 -29.20
C SER A 374 -27.71 8.30 -30.23
N ALA A 375 -26.59 7.58 -30.27
CA ALA A 375 -26.55 6.24 -30.80
C ALA A 375 -27.43 5.42 -29.85
N ASP A 376 -28.71 5.36 -30.23
CA ASP A 376 -29.72 4.43 -29.75
C ASP A 376 -29.13 3.02 -29.72
N GLY A 377 -28.57 2.68 -28.57
CA GLY A 377 -28.20 1.34 -28.14
C GLY A 377 -29.30 0.78 -27.26
N THR A 378 -30.53 0.75 -27.76
CA THR A 378 -31.58 -0.16 -27.32
C THR A 378 -31.18 -1.61 -27.61
N ALA A 379 -30.08 -2.07 -27.04
CA ALA A 379 -29.90 -3.48 -26.78
C ALA A 379 -30.90 -3.84 -25.67
N ASP A 380 -31.74 -4.85 -25.92
CA ASP A 380 -32.54 -5.51 -24.88
C ASP A 380 -31.56 -6.02 -23.82
N ALA A 381 -31.41 -5.26 -22.74
CA ALA A 381 -30.64 -5.66 -21.57
C ALA A 381 -31.64 -6.22 -20.56
N ASP A 382 -31.44 -7.46 -20.16
CA ASP A 382 -32.28 -8.11 -19.16
C ASP A 382 -32.05 -7.51 -17.76
N VAL A 383 -30.80 -7.09 -17.49
CA VAL A 383 -30.38 -6.45 -16.24
C VAL A 383 -29.58 -5.19 -16.56
N ARG A 384 -29.83 -4.12 -15.80
CA ARG A 384 -29.00 -2.92 -15.78
C ARG A 384 -28.56 -2.57 -14.37
N LEU A 385 -27.28 -2.27 -14.23
CA LEU A 385 -26.66 -1.81 -13.00
C LEU A 385 -25.91 -0.49 -13.23
N ILE A 386 -25.70 0.27 -12.18
CA ILE A 386 -24.73 1.38 -12.12
C ILE A 386 -23.67 0.95 -11.11
N GLY A 387 -22.40 0.99 -11.52
CA GLY A 387 -21.27 0.63 -10.68
C GLY A 387 -20.75 1.85 -9.94
N GLU A 388 -20.88 1.86 -8.61
CA GLU A 388 -20.24 2.82 -7.72
C GLU A 388 -19.45 2.03 -6.66
N ALA A 389 -18.28 2.52 -6.24
CA ALA A 389 -17.43 1.87 -5.24
C ALA A 389 -18.14 1.54 -3.92
N SER A 390 -19.28 2.19 -3.66
CA SER A 390 -20.16 1.93 -2.53
C SER A 390 -21.11 0.74 -2.72
N ALA A 391 -21.58 0.46 -3.95
CA ALA A 391 -22.45 -0.66 -4.29
C ALA A 391 -22.70 -0.78 -5.81
N TRP A 392 -23.14 -1.96 -6.26
CA TRP A 392 -23.90 -2.06 -7.50
C TRP A 392 -25.31 -1.51 -7.29
N GLN A 393 -25.65 -0.40 -7.93
CA GLN A 393 -27.01 0.15 -7.88
C GLN A 393 -27.87 -0.47 -9.00
N GLY A 394 -29.00 -1.07 -8.64
CA GLY A 394 -29.94 -1.60 -9.64
C GLY A 394 -30.62 -0.49 -10.43
N ALA A 395 -30.64 -0.62 -11.77
CA ALA A 395 -31.28 0.34 -12.67
C ALA A 395 -32.44 -0.29 -13.47
N ALA A 396 -32.31 -1.55 -13.89
CA ALA A 396 -33.39 -2.30 -14.54
C ALA A 396 -33.22 -3.81 -14.31
N PRO A 397 -34.30 -4.61 -14.26
CA PRO A 397 -35.71 -4.23 -14.37
C PRO A 397 -36.20 -3.44 -13.15
N ASP A 398 -37.41 -2.85 -13.22
CA ASP A 398 -38.04 -2.10 -12.12
C ASP A 398 -38.04 -2.86 -10.77
N ALA A 399 -37.98 -4.20 -10.80
CA ALA A 399 -37.93 -5.04 -9.61
C ALA A 399 -36.64 -4.88 -8.78
N ILE A 400 -35.54 -4.46 -9.41
CA ILE A 400 -34.25 -4.22 -8.75
C ILE A 400 -33.86 -2.75 -8.72
N ALA A 401 -34.68 -1.87 -9.31
CA ALA A 401 -34.39 -0.45 -9.39
C ALA A 401 -34.17 0.15 -7.99
N ASP A 402 -33.14 0.98 -7.89
CA ASP A 402 -32.68 1.68 -6.69
C ASP A 402 -32.20 0.78 -5.53
N ALA A 403 -32.12 -0.54 -5.72
CA ALA A 403 -31.57 -1.44 -4.72
C ALA A 403 -30.04 -1.48 -4.82
N GLU A 404 -29.37 -1.41 -3.67
CA GLU A 404 -27.94 -1.69 -3.55
C GLU A 404 -27.72 -3.20 -3.58
N ASN A 405 -26.79 -3.66 -4.41
CA ASN A 405 -26.40 -5.05 -4.61
C ASN A 405 -27.60 -6.02 -4.77
N PRO A 406 -28.50 -5.77 -5.74
CA PRO A 406 -29.73 -6.53 -5.86
C PRO A 406 -29.51 -8.02 -6.17
N THR A 407 -30.28 -8.89 -5.54
CA THR A 407 -30.29 -10.31 -5.94
C THR A 407 -30.75 -10.46 -7.40
N LEU A 408 -29.91 -11.05 -8.24
CA LEU A 408 -30.24 -11.36 -9.62
C LEU A 408 -30.97 -12.70 -9.68
N GLN A 409 -32.24 -12.65 -10.07
CA GLN A 409 -33.10 -13.83 -10.23
C GLN A 409 -33.00 -14.32 -11.67
N LEU A 410 -32.35 -15.47 -11.89
CA LEU A 410 -32.05 -16.00 -13.22
C LEU A 410 -32.62 -17.41 -13.42
N GLU A 411 -32.87 -17.82 -14.65
CA GLU A 411 -33.32 -19.18 -15.00
C GLU A 411 -32.17 -19.99 -15.59
N ALA A 412 -31.96 -21.21 -15.09
CA ALA A 412 -30.87 -22.07 -15.56
C ALA A 412 -30.96 -22.36 -17.06
N GLY A 413 -29.85 -22.19 -17.79
CA GLY A 413 -29.77 -22.42 -19.23
C GLY A 413 -30.30 -21.27 -20.10
N THR A 414 -30.77 -20.18 -19.49
CA THR A 414 -31.16 -18.95 -20.19
C THR A 414 -29.94 -18.04 -20.36
N GLU A 415 -29.80 -17.45 -21.55
CA GLU A 415 -28.79 -16.43 -21.84
C GLU A 415 -29.33 -15.06 -21.41
N TYR A 416 -28.51 -14.31 -20.68
CA TYR A 416 -28.82 -12.98 -20.19
C TYR A 416 -27.82 -11.96 -20.75
N ALA A 417 -28.33 -10.77 -21.07
CA ALA A 417 -27.53 -9.58 -21.34
C ALA A 417 -27.61 -8.61 -20.15
N LEU A 418 -26.50 -8.44 -19.45
CA LEU A 418 -26.35 -7.43 -18.40
C LEU A 418 -25.59 -6.24 -18.96
N VAL A 419 -26.12 -5.04 -18.79
CA VAL A 419 -25.41 -3.79 -19.10
C VAL A 419 -25.15 -3.07 -17.81
N TRP A 420 -23.92 -2.63 -17.58
CA TRP A 420 -23.63 -1.78 -16.45
C TRP A 420 -22.96 -0.49 -16.92
N GLU A 421 -23.26 0.60 -16.21
CA GLU A 421 -22.67 1.93 -16.41
C GLU A 421 -21.74 2.23 -15.25
N ASN A 422 -20.56 2.77 -15.51
CA ASN A 422 -19.68 3.27 -14.47
C ASN A 422 -20.25 4.60 -13.92
N GLY A 423 -20.63 4.63 -12.65
CA GLY A 423 -21.29 5.77 -12.03
C GLY A 423 -20.37 6.77 -11.33
N ASP A 424 -19.09 6.43 -11.11
CA ASP A 424 -18.19 7.22 -10.25
C ASP A 424 -16.78 7.46 -10.84
N GLY A 425 -16.48 6.92 -12.03
CA GLY A 425 -15.21 7.06 -12.71
C GLY A 425 -14.06 6.24 -12.10
N LEU A 426 -14.32 5.38 -11.13
CA LEU A 426 -13.33 4.43 -10.59
C LEU A 426 -13.26 3.18 -11.46
N GLN A 427 -12.16 2.42 -11.40
CA GLN A 427 -12.11 1.16 -12.15
C GLN A 427 -13.12 0.16 -11.60
N HIS A 428 -14.02 -0.31 -12.46
CA HIS A 428 -14.96 -1.36 -12.15
C HIS A 428 -14.93 -2.44 -13.22
N ASN A 429 -15.22 -3.67 -12.82
CA ASN A 429 -15.58 -4.73 -13.74
C ASN A 429 -16.70 -5.57 -13.16
N PHE A 430 -17.32 -6.39 -13.98
CA PHE A 430 -18.37 -7.30 -13.55
C PHE A 430 -17.85 -8.74 -13.61
N ALA A 431 -17.82 -9.40 -12.45
CA ALA A 431 -17.45 -10.79 -12.30
C ALA A 431 -18.59 -11.62 -11.71
N ILE A 432 -18.63 -12.91 -12.05
CA ILE A 432 -19.53 -13.92 -11.49
C ILE A 432 -18.68 -15.01 -10.86
N ALA A 433 -18.99 -15.37 -9.61
CA ALA A 433 -18.32 -16.43 -8.88
C ALA A 433 -19.27 -17.59 -8.50
N ASP A 434 -18.68 -18.76 -8.24
CA ASP A 434 -19.38 -19.91 -7.67
C ASP A 434 -19.44 -19.87 -6.13
N GLU A 435 -20.09 -20.86 -5.50
CA GLU A 435 -20.19 -20.97 -4.04
C GLU A 435 -18.84 -21.08 -3.32
N SER A 436 -17.77 -21.44 -4.03
CA SER A 436 -16.41 -21.51 -3.48
C SER A 436 -15.64 -20.20 -3.60
N GLY A 437 -16.20 -19.21 -4.31
CA GLY A 437 -15.56 -17.93 -4.61
C GLY A 437 -14.67 -17.96 -5.84
N ALA A 438 -14.69 -19.03 -6.66
CA ALA A 438 -13.92 -19.08 -7.89
C ALA A 438 -14.65 -18.33 -9.02
N ASP A 439 -13.91 -17.52 -9.78
CA ASP A 439 -14.46 -16.76 -10.90
C ASP A 439 -14.86 -17.67 -12.06
N LEU A 440 -16.14 -17.61 -12.41
CA LEU A 440 -16.72 -18.25 -13.59
C LEU A 440 -16.66 -17.31 -14.81
N LEU A 441 -16.70 -16.01 -14.56
CA LEU A 441 -16.64 -14.93 -15.55
C LEU A 441 -16.07 -13.68 -14.90
N ALA A 442 -15.26 -12.93 -15.64
CA ALA A 442 -14.83 -11.58 -15.29
C ALA A 442 -14.71 -10.76 -16.58
N THR A 443 -15.12 -9.51 -16.54
CA THR A 443 -15.00 -8.59 -17.67
C THR A 443 -13.76 -7.70 -17.55
N ASP A 444 -13.42 -7.02 -18.64
CA ASP A 444 -12.38 -6.00 -18.62
C ASP A 444 -12.78 -4.84 -17.69
N LEU A 445 -11.79 -4.19 -17.08
CA LEU A 445 -11.97 -3.02 -16.23
C LEU A 445 -12.36 -1.79 -17.06
N VAL A 446 -13.32 -1.01 -16.56
CA VAL A 446 -13.77 0.24 -17.15
C VAL A 446 -13.70 1.33 -16.07
N GLY A 447 -12.94 2.38 -16.34
CA GLY A 447 -12.70 3.50 -15.41
C GLY A 447 -13.10 4.88 -15.95
N GLU A 448 -13.97 4.95 -16.96
CA GLU A 448 -14.52 6.22 -17.47
C GLU A 448 -15.96 6.39 -16.94
N GLU A 449 -16.24 7.48 -16.23
CA GLU A 449 -17.60 7.79 -15.74
C GLU A 449 -18.59 7.90 -16.91
N GLY A 450 -19.75 7.25 -16.78
CA GLY A 450 -20.77 7.16 -17.81
C GLY A 450 -20.47 6.13 -18.92
N ALA A 451 -19.28 5.52 -18.94
CA ALA A 451 -19.00 4.44 -19.88
C ALA A 451 -19.79 3.18 -19.50
N THR A 452 -20.29 2.48 -20.52
CA THR A 452 -21.10 1.27 -20.34
C THR A 452 -20.38 0.05 -20.88
N GLN A 453 -20.50 -1.08 -20.18
CA GLN A 453 -20.05 -2.39 -20.67
C GLN A 453 -21.22 -3.36 -20.69
N THR A 454 -21.31 -4.16 -21.75
CA THR A 454 -22.31 -5.22 -21.89
C THR A 454 -21.66 -6.58 -21.68
N VAL A 455 -22.28 -7.41 -20.85
CA VAL A 455 -21.85 -8.75 -20.50
C VAL A 455 -22.95 -9.73 -20.90
N THR A 456 -22.61 -10.70 -21.73
CA THR A 456 -23.54 -11.78 -22.10
C THR A 456 -23.07 -13.09 -21.49
N PHE A 457 -23.96 -13.77 -20.77
CA PHE A 457 -23.64 -15.04 -20.12
C PHE A 457 -24.86 -15.96 -20.08
N THR A 458 -24.62 -17.27 -20.09
CA THR A 458 -25.65 -18.27 -19.85
C THR A 458 -25.69 -18.62 -18.38
N ALA A 459 -26.84 -18.43 -17.74
CA ALA A 459 -27.04 -18.75 -16.33
C ALA A 459 -26.86 -20.26 -16.09
N SER A 460 -26.09 -20.62 -15.07
CA SER A 460 -25.85 -22.01 -14.68
C SER A 460 -26.03 -22.19 -13.18
N GLU A 461 -26.36 -23.41 -12.74
CA GLU A 461 -26.55 -23.73 -11.32
C GLU A 461 -25.29 -23.52 -10.46
N ALA A 462 -24.11 -23.35 -11.07
CA ALA A 462 -22.87 -23.07 -10.35
C ALA A 462 -22.73 -21.60 -9.93
N MET A 463 -23.48 -20.68 -10.55
CA MET A 463 -23.38 -19.25 -10.26
C MET A 463 -24.04 -18.93 -8.92
N SER A 464 -23.29 -18.28 -8.03
CA SER A 464 -23.74 -17.95 -6.67
C SER A 464 -23.76 -16.45 -6.40
N GLU A 465 -22.75 -15.72 -6.86
CA GLU A 465 -22.60 -14.29 -6.58
C GLU A 465 -22.07 -13.55 -7.80
N TYR A 466 -22.32 -12.24 -7.84
CA TYR A 466 -21.66 -11.33 -8.77
C TYR A 466 -21.00 -10.20 -8.00
N TYR A 467 -19.89 -9.68 -8.50
CA TYR A 467 -19.13 -8.65 -7.81
C TYR A 467 -18.21 -7.83 -8.71
N CYS A 468 -17.69 -6.71 -8.21
CA CYS A 468 -16.58 -5.97 -8.82
C CYS A 468 -15.26 -6.42 -8.21
N GLN A 469 -14.26 -6.80 -9.02
CA GLN A 469 -12.98 -7.31 -8.50
C GLN A 469 -12.13 -6.22 -7.83
N VAL A 470 -12.39 -4.94 -8.15
CA VAL A 470 -11.76 -3.78 -7.50
C VAL A 470 -12.43 -3.47 -6.16
N HIS A 471 -13.76 -3.62 -6.09
CA HIS A 471 -14.57 -3.33 -4.91
C HIS A 471 -15.41 -4.53 -4.42
N PRO A 472 -14.83 -5.72 -4.22
CA PRO A 472 -15.56 -6.98 -4.05
C PRO A 472 -16.36 -7.12 -2.76
N GLN A 473 -16.17 -6.20 -1.80
CA GLN A 473 -16.93 -6.18 -0.54
C GLN A 473 -18.20 -5.33 -0.68
N ASN A 474 -18.03 -4.12 -1.20
CA ASN A 474 -19.12 -3.15 -1.32
C ASN A 474 -19.98 -3.43 -2.56
N MET A 475 -19.37 -3.86 -3.65
CA MET A 475 -20.04 -4.13 -4.92
C MET A 475 -20.17 -5.64 -5.12
N ARG A 476 -20.97 -6.29 -4.27
CA ARG A 476 -21.24 -7.74 -4.34
C ARG A 476 -22.70 -8.02 -4.05
N GLY A 477 -23.35 -8.73 -4.96
CA GLY A 477 -24.73 -9.20 -4.81
C GLY A 477 -24.88 -10.70 -5.09
N THR A 478 -26.03 -11.25 -4.70
CA THR A 478 -26.31 -12.68 -4.84
C THR A 478 -26.98 -13.01 -6.17
N ILE A 479 -26.75 -14.22 -6.67
CA ILE A 479 -27.46 -14.79 -7.81
C ILE A 479 -28.34 -15.94 -7.29
N GLU A 480 -29.63 -15.90 -7.61
CA GLU A 480 -30.55 -17.01 -7.34
C GLU A 480 -30.98 -17.64 -8.68
N ILE A 481 -30.74 -18.95 -8.81
CA ILE A 481 -31.09 -19.72 -10.00
C ILE A 481 -32.44 -20.43 -9.77
N ALA A 482 -33.46 -20.03 -10.51
CA ALA A 482 -34.70 -20.76 -10.66
C ALA A 482 -34.52 -21.93 -11.65
N GLY A 483 -34.96 -23.13 -11.24
CA GLY A 483 -34.82 -24.37 -12.01
C GLY A 483 -36.04 -24.77 -12.83
#